data_AF-A0A651EXS6-F1
#
_entry.id   AF-A0A651EXS6-F1
#
_cell.length_a   1.000
_cell.length_b   1.000
_cell.length_c   1.000
_cell.angle_alpha   90.00
_cell.angle_beta   90.00
_cell.angle_gamma   90.00
#
_symmetry.space_group_name_H-M   'P 1'
#
loop_
_entity.id
_entity.type
_entity.pdbx_description
1 polymer ?
#
loop_
_entity_poly.entity_id
_entity_poly.type
_entity_poly.pdbx_seq_one_letter_code
_entity_poly.pdbx_strand_id
1 'polypeptide(L)'
;VAYARKKIRAAGFEVLESPTAICPVIVGETAKAISMSKRLLELGVYVIGFGFPVVPEGEARLRCQISAAHTNQHIDALADGLAKL
;
A
#
# COMPACT_ATOMS: atom_id res chain seq x y z
N VAL A 1 -10.99 -3.98 6.53
CA VAL A 1 -9.66 -4.57 6.23
C VAL A 1 -9.70 -5.59 5.10
N ALA A 2 -10.53 -6.65 5.19
CA ALA A 2 -10.63 -7.67 4.13
C ALA A 2 -10.94 -7.09 2.74
N TYR A 3 -11.86 -6.13 2.65
CA TYR A 3 -12.17 -5.41 1.41
C TYR A 3 -10.94 -4.73 0.79
N ALA A 4 -10.12 -4.07 1.61
CA ALA A 4 -8.89 -3.44 1.15
C ALA A 4 -7.87 -4.45 0.62
N ARG A 5 -7.65 -5.58 1.32
CA ARG A 5 -6.76 -6.64 0.81
C ARG A 5 -7.25 -7.16 -0.54
N LYS A 6 -8.56 -7.42 -0.69
CA LYS A 6 -9.16 -7.86 -1.96
C LYS A 6 -8.90 -6.86 -3.09
N LYS A 7 -9.12 -5.57 -2.83
CA LYS A 7 -8.95 -4.50 -3.82
C LYS A 7 -7.50 -4.27 -4.22
N ILE A 8 -6.58 -4.30 -3.26
CA ILE A 8 -5.13 -4.23 -3.51
C ILE A 8 -4.67 -5.40 -4.40
N ARG A 9 -5.12 -6.63 -4.12
CA ARG A 9 -4.82 -7.79 -4.97
C ARG A 9 -5.39 -7.64 -6.38
N ALA A 10 -6.61 -7.13 -6.49
CA ALA A 10 -7.24 -6.89 -7.79
C ALA A 10 -6.51 -5.82 -8.61
N ALA A 11 -5.80 -4.88 -7.95
CA ALA A 11 -4.93 -3.90 -8.61
C ALA A 11 -3.56 -4.48 -9.04
N GLY A 12 -3.32 -5.79 -8.87
CA GLY A 12 -2.09 -6.45 -9.31
C GLY A 12 -0.96 -6.48 -8.28
N PHE A 13 -1.22 -6.05 -7.03
CA PHE A 13 -0.21 -5.99 -5.99
C PHE A 13 -0.29 -7.16 -5.02
N GLU A 14 0.87 -7.67 -4.59
CA GLU A 14 0.96 -8.62 -3.50
C GLU A 14 0.73 -7.92 -2.16
N VAL A 15 -0.20 -8.45 -1.37
CA VAL A 15 -0.47 -8.00 -0.01
C VAL A 15 -0.51 -9.19 0.93
N LEU A 16 0.34 -9.17 1.95
CA LEU A 16 0.46 -10.26 2.91
C LEU A 16 -0.85 -10.45 3.69
N GLU A 17 -1.20 -11.70 3.99
CA GLU A 17 -2.32 -12.01 4.89
C GLU A 17 -1.90 -11.71 6.34
N SER A 18 -2.79 -11.08 7.12
CA SER A 18 -2.56 -10.82 8.54
C SER A 18 -3.88 -10.51 9.24
N PRO A 19 -4.05 -10.91 10.52
CA PRO A 19 -5.22 -10.53 11.31
C PRO A 19 -5.24 -9.04 11.69
N THR A 20 -4.16 -8.29 11.42
CA THR A 20 -4.05 -6.87 11.77
C THR A 20 -4.71 -5.97 10.72
N ALA A 21 -4.91 -4.70 11.10
CA ALA A 21 -5.38 -3.63 10.21
C ALA A 21 -4.32 -3.13 9.21
N ILE A 22 -3.10 -3.68 9.26
CA ILE A 22 -2.00 -3.32 8.36
C ILE A 22 -2.07 -4.22 7.12
N CYS A 23 -2.09 -3.58 5.95
CA CYS A 23 -2.05 -4.20 4.63
C CYS A 23 -0.70 -3.85 3.97
N PRO A 24 0.37 -4.62 4.23
CA PRO A 24 1.67 -4.34 3.64
C PRO A 24 1.71 -4.80 2.18
N VAL A 25 2.05 -3.88 1.27
CA VAL A 25 2.25 -4.15 -0.16
C VAL A 25 3.73 -4.27 -0.44
N ILE A 26 4.18 -5.46 -0.84
CA ILE A 26 5.61 -5.74 -1.03
C ILE A 26 6.07 -5.13 -2.36
N VAL A 27 7.17 -4.37 -2.31
CA VAL A 27 7.78 -3.67 -3.45
C VAL A 27 9.21 -4.16 -3.72
N GLY A 28 9.92 -4.55 -2.67
CA GLY A 28 11.29 -5.07 -2.72
C GLY A 28 12.35 -3.97 -2.59
N GLU A 29 12.33 -3.01 -3.51
CA GLU A 29 13.36 -1.96 -3.59
C GLU A 29 12.94 -0.65 -2.88
N THR A 30 13.83 -0.10 -2.05
CA THR A 30 13.57 1.13 -1.27
C THR A 30 13.23 2.32 -2.16
N ALA A 31 14.05 2.60 -3.18
CA ALA A 31 13.83 3.76 -4.04
C ALA A 31 12.49 3.67 -4.78
N LYS A 32 12.14 2.48 -5.26
CA LYS A 32 10.84 2.19 -5.86
C LYS A 32 9.68 2.42 -4.88
N ALA A 33 9.78 1.93 -3.65
CA ALA A 33 8.74 2.12 -2.64
C ALA A 33 8.54 3.62 -2.29
N ILE A 34 9.61 4.39 -2.18
CA ILE A 34 9.54 5.84 -1.94
C ILE A 34 8.95 6.58 -3.15
N SER A 35 9.36 6.23 -4.37
CA SER A 35 8.80 6.81 -5.61
C SER A 35 7.31 6.54 -5.74
N MET A 36 6.87 5.30 -5.51
CA MET A 36 5.46 4.91 -5.52
C MET A 36 4.66 5.68 -4.45
N SER A 37 5.20 5.83 -3.25
CA SER A 37 4.58 6.62 -2.17
C SER A 37 4.37 8.08 -2.58
N LYS A 38 5.39 8.72 -3.18
CA LYS A 38 5.27 10.08 -3.72
C LYS A 38 4.21 10.16 -4.82
N ARG A 39 4.20 9.20 -5.75
CA ARG A 39 3.25 9.16 -6.86
C ARG A 39 1.81 8.97 -6.38
N LEU A 40 1.58 8.11 -5.39
CA LEU A 40 0.26 7.92 -4.80
C LEU A 40 -0.23 9.20 -4.10
N LEU A 41 0.67 9.94 -3.44
CA LEU A 41 0.32 11.22 -2.83
C LEU A 41 -0.12 12.24 -3.88
N GLU A 42 0.55 12.31 -5.04
CA GLU A 42 0.13 13.14 -6.18
C GLU A 42 -1.26 12.74 -6.73
N LEU A 43 -1.63 11.46 -6.60
CA LEU A 43 -2.94 10.92 -6.96
C LEU A 43 -3.99 11.07 -5.85
N GLY A 44 -3.65 11.74 -4.74
CA GLY A 44 -4.56 11.99 -3.61
C GLY A 44 -4.60 10.87 -2.57
N VAL A 45 -3.70 9.89 -2.64
CA VAL A 45 -3.61 8.74 -1.73
C VAL A 45 -2.35 8.84 -0.87
N TYR A 46 -2.51 9.14 0.41
CA TYR A 46 -1.38 9.18 1.32
C TYR A 46 -1.06 7.78 1.88
N VAL A 47 0.04 7.20 1.42
CA VAL A 47 0.66 5.98 1.97
C VAL A 47 2.17 6.15 2.01
N ILE A 48 2.81 5.58 3.03
CA ILE A 48 4.26 5.65 3.21
C ILE A 48 4.93 4.35 2.76
N GLY A 49 5.97 4.50 1.94
CA GLY A 49 6.93 3.44 1.63
C GLY A 49 7.98 3.33 2.72
N PHE A 50 8.20 2.10 3.20
CA PHE A 50 9.28 1.77 4.13
C PHE A 50 10.36 0.99 3.38
N GLY A 51 11.62 1.36 3.62
CA GLY A 51 12.80 0.65 3.18
C GLY A 51 13.83 0.57 4.31
N PHE A 52 15.04 0.10 3.99
CA PHE A 52 16.15 0.06 4.93
C PHE A 52 16.44 1.45 5.55
N PRO A 53 16.75 1.57 6.86
CA PRO A 53 16.95 0.51 7.85
C PRO A 53 15.68 0.07 8.60
N VAL A 54 14.50 0.59 8.23
CA VAL A 54 13.24 0.30 8.94
C VAL A 54 12.75 -1.12 8.66
N VAL A 55 13.04 -1.63 7.47
CA VAL A 55 12.84 -3.02 7.06
C VAL A 55 14.14 -3.58 6.46
N PRO A 56 14.34 -4.91 6.45
CA PRO A 56 15.50 -5.50 5.80
C PRO A 56 15.65 -5.07 4.33
N GLU A 57 16.89 -5.08 3.83
CA GLU A 57 17.14 -4.85 2.41
C GLU A 57 16.39 -5.88 1.55
N GLY A 58 15.86 -5.45 0.41
CA GLY A 58 15.03 -6.31 -0.46
C GLY A 58 13.60 -6.53 0.03
N GLU A 59 13.20 -6.00 1.19
CA GLU A 59 11.83 -6.10 1.73
C GLU A 59 11.10 -4.76 1.82
N ALA A 60 11.47 -3.79 0.98
CA ALA A 60 10.78 -2.51 0.94
C ALA A 60 9.29 -2.70 0.62
N ARG A 61 8.42 -1.92 1.25
CA ARG A 61 6.97 -2.12 1.17
C ARG A 61 6.20 -0.82 1.37
N LEU A 62 5.04 -0.68 0.74
CA LEU A 62 4.07 0.35 1.10
C LEU A 62 3.24 -0.17 2.29
N ARG A 63 3.08 0.64 3.34
CA ARG A 63 2.30 0.25 4.52
C ARG A 63 0.92 0.93 4.51
N CYS A 64 -0.07 0.25 3.95
CA CYS A 64 -1.46 0.70 4.03
C CYS A 64 -2.02 0.35 5.42
N GLN A 65 -2.59 1.33 6.12
CA GLN A 65 -3.14 1.15 7.47
C GLN A 65 -4.62 1.52 7.45
N ILE A 66 -5.48 0.52 7.58
CA ILE A 66 -6.93 0.71 7.43
C ILE A 66 -7.55 0.98 8.79
N SER A 67 -8.19 2.14 8.94
CA SER A 67 -8.98 2.47 10.12
C SER A 67 -10.49 2.29 9.87
N ALA A 68 -11.27 2.23 10.95
CA ALA A 68 -12.73 2.18 10.87
C ALA A 68 -13.37 3.41 10.20
N ALA A 69 -12.64 4.54 10.15
CA ALA A 69 -13.10 5.76 9.48
C ALA A 69 -12.99 5.70 7.94
N HIS A 70 -12.30 4.70 7.38
CA HIS A 70 -12.21 4.56 5.93
C HIS A 70 -13.51 3.98 5.37
N THR A 71 -14.12 4.70 4.43
CA THR A 71 -15.24 4.22 3.63
C THR A 71 -14.74 3.32 2.51
N ASN A 72 -15.64 2.55 1.89
CA ASN A 72 -15.29 1.75 0.71
C ASN A 72 -14.76 2.63 -0.43
N GLN A 73 -15.26 3.87 -0.57
CA GLN A 73 -14.78 4.82 -1.58
C GLN A 73 -13.32 5.22 -1.35
N HIS A 74 -12.88 5.40 -0.10
CA HIS A 74 -11.45 5.63 0.19
C HIS A 74 -10.59 4.42 -0.21
N ILE A 75 -11.10 3.21 -0.01
CA ILE A 75 -10.41 1.96 -0.39
C ILE A 75 -10.37 1.79 -1.91
N ASP A 76 -11.44 2.16 -2.61
CA ASP A 76 -11.50 2.12 -4.07
C ASP A 76 -10.52 3.15 -4.66
N ALA A 77 -10.44 4.36 -4.11
CA ALA A 77 -9.45 5.37 -4.52
C ALA A 77 -8.00 4.90 -4.30
N LEU A 78 -7.72 4.20 -3.20
CA LEU A 78 -6.42 3.55 -2.97
C LEU A 78 -6.11 2.53 -4.08
N ALA A 79 -7.07 1.66 -4.41
CA ALA A 79 -6.88 0.63 -5.43
C ALA A 79 -6.70 1.22 -6.84
N ASP A 80 -7.46 2.25 -7.18
CA ASP A 80 -7.33 2.98 -8.44
C ASP A 80 -5.99 3.72 -8.53
N GLY A 81 -5.52 4.28 -7.42
CA GLY A 81 -4.21 4.89 -7.32
C GLY A 81 -3.10 3.88 -7.55
N LEU A 82 -3.19 2.70 -6.92
CA LEU A 82 -2.25 1.60 -7.10
C LEU A 82 -2.22 1.11 -8.54
N ALA A 83 -3.38 0.94 -9.19
CA ALA A 83 -3.45 0.49 -10.59
C ALA A 83 -2.86 1.48 -11.61
N LYS A 84 -2.54 2.71 -11.20
CA LYS A 84 -1.91 3.76 -12.02
C LYS A 84 -0.39 3.89 -11.79
N LEU A 85 0.18 3.05 -10.92
CA LEU A 85 1.62 2.95 -10.68
C LEU A 85 2.28 2.00 -11.69
#